data_AF-A0A0Q9HAV3-F1
#
_entry.id   AF-A0A0Q9HAV3-F1
#
_cell.length_a   1.000
_cell.length_b   1.000
_cell.length_c   1.000
_cell.angle_alpha   90.00
_cell.angle_beta   90.00
_cell.angle_gamma   90.00
#
_symmetry.space_group_name_H-M   'P 1'
#
loop_
_entity.id
_entity.type
_entity.pdbx_description
1 polymer ?
#
loop_
_entity_poly.entity_id
_entity_poly.type
_entity_poly.pdbx_seq_one_letter_code
_entity_poly.pdbx_strand_id
1 'polypeptide(L)'
;MRALVVAALAAVSATSADALELIGQAGVLGEWELTGNLAATGARQEFGGPIVLKHTGICSADGPETRAGEIRLQLLGTSRVRATLTIDGTACTFRGRKSDAYVGMMSCYDRRDAPLRFWIK
;
A
#
# COMPACT_ATOMS: atom_id res chain seq x y z
N MET A 1 -34.77 -33.47 -31.41
CA MET A 1 -33.67 -32.48 -31.46
C MET A 1 -33.42 -32.02 -30.03
N ARG A 2 -32.40 -32.54 -29.36
CA ARG A 2 -32.06 -32.21 -27.97
C ARG A 2 -30.85 -31.26 -28.00
N ALA A 3 -31.06 -30.00 -27.65
CA ALA A 3 -30.01 -29.00 -27.58
C ALA A 3 -29.23 -29.19 -26.26
N LEU A 4 -27.95 -29.52 -26.37
CA LEU A 4 -26.99 -29.49 -25.26
C LEU A 4 -26.49 -28.05 -25.12
N VAL A 5 -26.90 -27.37 -24.05
CA VAL A 5 -26.36 -26.06 -23.67
C VAL A 5 -25.08 -26.32 -22.90
N VAL A 6 -23.93 -26.05 -23.53
CA VAL A 6 -22.61 -26.05 -22.87
C VAL A 6 -22.40 -24.66 -22.27
N ALA A 7 -22.57 -24.54 -20.94
CA ALA A 7 -22.22 -23.34 -20.20
C ALA A 7 -20.69 -23.32 -20.00
N ALA A 8 -19.99 -22.51 -20.80
CA ALA A 8 -18.58 -22.24 -20.60
C ALA A 8 -18.40 -21.31 -19.38
N LEU A 9 -17.97 -21.85 -18.25
CA LEU A 9 -17.45 -21.05 -17.15
C LEU A 9 -16.07 -20.51 -17.56
N ALA A 10 -16.02 -19.24 -17.97
CA ALA A 10 -14.77 -18.52 -18.11
C ALA A 10 -14.20 -18.24 -16.70
N ALA A 11 -13.29 -19.09 -16.24
CA ALA A 11 -12.47 -18.81 -15.08
C ALA A 11 -11.51 -17.66 -15.42
N VAL A 12 -11.84 -16.45 -14.97
CA VAL A 12 -10.92 -15.30 -15.01
C VAL A 12 -9.77 -15.62 -14.07
N SER A 13 -8.69 -16.13 -14.66
CA SER A 13 -7.43 -16.33 -13.96
C SER A 13 -6.83 -14.95 -13.74
N ALA A 14 -7.02 -14.36 -12.56
CA ALA A 14 -6.25 -13.20 -12.16
C ALA A 14 -4.79 -13.66 -12.07
N THR A 15 -4.01 -13.39 -13.10
CA THR A 15 -2.58 -13.71 -13.15
C THR A 15 -1.89 -12.96 -12.01
N SER A 16 -1.61 -13.67 -10.93
CA SER A 16 -0.92 -13.22 -9.71
C SER A 16 0.60 -13.02 -9.95
N ALA A 17 0.97 -12.36 -11.04
CA ALA A 17 2.37 -12.22 -11.47
C ALA A 17 3.02 -10.88 -11.09
N ASP A 18 2.26 -9.89 -10.63
CA ASP A 18 2.79 -8.57 -10.22
C ASP A 18 2.16 -8.08 -8.90
N ALA A 19 1.98 -9.00 -7.94
CA ALA A 19 1.58 -8.62 -6.58
C ALA A 19 2.84 -8.29 -5.75
N LEU A 20 2.88 -7.12 -5.11
CA LEU A 20 3.93 -6.71 -4.18
C LEU A 20 3.42 -6.78 -2.74
N GLU A 21 4.17 -7.42 -1.87
CA GLU A 21 3.95 -7.31 -0.42
C GLU A 21 4.60 -6.02 0.06
N LEU A 22 3.81 -5.14 0.67
CA LEU A 22 4.28 -3.90 1.28
C LEU A 22 4.29 -4.06 2.80
N ILE A 23 5.44 -3.77 3.41
CA ILE A 23 5.60 -3.71 4.86
C ILE A 23 6.41 -2.46 5.23
N GLY A 24 6.11 -1.82 6.35
CA GLY A 24 6.80 -0.58 6.71
C GLY A 24 6.40 0.00 8.06
N GLN A 25 6.91 1.19 8.31
CA GLN A 25 6.59 1.99 9.49
C GLN A 25 6.42 3.46 9.11
N ALA A 26 5.43 4.11 9.73
CA ALA A 26 5.21 5.55 9.65
C ALA A 26 5.25 6.19 11.05
N GLY A 27 5.49 7.50 11.08
CA GLY A 27 5.51 8.27 12.32
C GLY A 27 6.91 8.47 12.88
N VAL A 28 7.08 9.52 13.70
CA VAL A 28 8.39 10.01 14.16
C VAL A 28 9.16 8.94 14.92
N LEU A 29 8.46 8.09 15.66
CA LEU A 29 9.01 6.99 16.44
C LEU A 29 8.80 5.64 15.75
N GLY A 30 8.30 5.61 14.52
CA GLY A 30 7.85 4.39 13.85
C GLY A 30 6.65 3.75 14.54
N GLU A 31 5.81 4.57 15.16
CA GLU A 31 4.68 4.15 16.00
C GLU A 31 3.49 3.59 15.21
N TRP A 32 3.53 3.64 13.88
CA TRP A 32 2.54 3.00 13.01
C TRP A 32 3.22 1.93 12.16
N GLU A 33 2.81 0.68 12.33
CA GLU A 33 3.14 -0.39 11.40
C GLU A 33 2.25 -0.28 10.15
N LEU A 34 2.85 -0.37 8.97
CA LEU A 34 2.18 -0.30 7.68
C LEU A 34 2.30 -1.65 6.98
N THR A 35 1.17 -2.20 6.51
CA THR A 35 1.14 -3.44 5.72
C THR A 35 0.19 -3.32 4.54
N GLY A 36 0.41 -4.08 3.47
CA GLY A 36 -0.49 -4.15 2.32
C GLY A 36 -0.07 -5.17 1.27
N ASN A 37 -1.03 -5.60 0.44
CA ASN A 37 -0.76 -6.42 -0.74
C ASN A 37 -1.22 -5.64 -1.96
N LEU A 38 -0.27 -5.27 -2.81
CA LEU A 38 -0.50 -4.33 -3.91
C LEU A 38 -0.50 -5.07 -5.24
N ALA A 39 -1.40 -4.71 -6.13
CA ALA A 39 -1.43 -5.25 -7.48
C ALA A 39 -0.96 -4.19 -8.49
N ALA A 40 -0.37 -4.63 -9.60
CA ALA A 40 -0.12 -3.74 -10.73
C ALA A 40 -1.43 -3.12 -11.24
N THR A 41 -1.42 -1.82 -11.50
CA THR A 41 -2.63 -1.05 -11.90
C THR A 41 -2.77 -0.90 -13.42
N GLY A 42 -1.93 -1.58 -14.20
CA GLY A 42 -1.94 -1.56 -15.67
C GLY A 42 -0.97 -0.54 -16.30
N ALA A 43 -0.47 0.41 -15.52
CA ALA A 43 0.64 1.27 -15.94
C ALA A 43 1.98 0.67 -15.49
N ARG A 44 3.02 0.84 -16.31
CA ARG A 44 4.36 0.29 -16.02
C ARG A 44 4.87 0.88 -14.70
N GLN A 45 5.30 0.00 -13.79
CA GLN A 45 5.86 0.36 -12.48
C GLN A 45 4.86 1.06 -11.54
N GLU A 46 3.56 0.93 -11.79
CA GLU A 46 2.51 1.41 -10.90
C GLU A 46 1.80 0.25 -10.22
N PHE A 47 1.65 0.39 -8.90
CA PHE A 47 1.02 -0.60 -8.04
C PHE A 47 0.06 0.10 -7.10
N GLY A 48 -1.00 -0.60 -6.70
CA GLY A 48 -1.93 -0.07 -5.72
C GLY A 48 -2.78 -1.13 -5.09
N GLY A 49 -3.39 -0.77 -3.98
CA GLY A 49 -4.23 -1.68 -3.21
C GLY A 49 -4.41 -1.24 -1.77
N PRO A 50 -5.15 -2.06 -1.01
CA PRO A 50 -5.47 -1.76 0.37
C PRO A 50 -4.23 -1.84 1.24
N ILE A 51 -4.17 -0.94 2.21
CA ILE A 51 -3.17 -0.90 3.26
C ILE A 51 -3.83 -0.84 4.63
N VAL A 52 -3.09 -1.30 5.64
CA VAL A 52 -3.47 -1.21 7.04
C VAL A 52 -2.35 -0.52 7.81
N LEU A 53 -2.73 0.47 8.62
CA LEU A 53 -1.86 1.13 9.58
C LEU A 53 -2.27 0.70 10.99
N LYS A 54 -1.36 0.09 11.74
CA LYS A 54 -1.60 -0.35 13.11
C LYS A 54 -0.69 0.43 14.06
N HIS A 55 -1.28 1.12 15.03
CA HIS A 55 -0.52 1.85 16.03
C HIS A 55 0.15 0.87 16.99
N THR A 56 1.48 0.88 17.08
CA THR A 56 2.28 -0.03 17.91
C THR A 56 2.76 0.61 19.21
N GLY A 57 2.67 1.94 19.34
CA GLY A 57 3.18 2.68 20.50
C GLY A 57 2.19 2.89 21.66
N ILE A 58 0.92 2.44 21.54
CA ILE A 58 -0.12 2.66 22.54
C ILE A 58 -0.84 1.33 22.79
N CYS A 59 -0.89 0.93 24.05
CA CYS A 59 -1.74 -0.16 24.52
C CYS A 59 -3.02 0.46 25.10
N SER A 60 -4.15 0.23 24.44
CA SER A 60 -5.48 0.54 24.99
C SER A 60 -6.18 -0.74 25.44
N ALA A 61 -7.26 -0.62 26.23
CA ALA A 61 -8.07 -1.77 26.62
C ALA A 61 -8.69 -2.48 25.40
N ASP A 62 -8.97 -1.73 24.34
CA ASP A 62 -9.56 -2.22 23.09
C ASP A 62 -8.50 -2.73 22.10
N GLY A 63 -7.22 -2.73 22.50
CA GLY A 63 -6.09 -3.10 21.66
C GLY A 63 -5.48 -1.91 20.88
N PRO A 64 -4.53 -2.18 19.98
CA PRO A 64 -3.88 -1.15 19.17
C PRO A 64 -4.86 -0.57 18.15
N GLU A 65 -4.86 0.76 18.04
CA GLU A 65 -5.63 1.47 17.02
C GLU A 65 -5.22 0.98 15.62
N THR A 66 -6.20 0.74 14.76
CA THR A 66 -5.96 0.31 13.37
C THR A 66 -6.74 1.21 12.42
N ARG A 67 -6.11 1.59 11.30
CA ARG A 67 -6.70 2.39 10.23
C ARG A 67 -6.55 1.67 8.90
N ALA A 68 -7.64 1.61 8.15
CA ALA A 68 -7.63 1.11 6.79
C ALA A 68 -7.34 2.26 5.82
N GLY A 69 -6.73 1.93 4.69
CA GLY A 69 -6.49 2.90 3.64
C GLY A 69 -6.20 2.24 2.31
N GLU A 70 -5.87 3.07 1.34
CA GLU A 70 -5.43 2.68 0.01
C GLU A 70 -4.07 3.32 -0.27
N ILE A 71 -3.23 2.64 -1.04
CA ILE A 71 -2.01 3.23 -1.60
C ILE A 71 -2.01 3.11 -3.11
N ARG A 72 -1.50 4.15 -3.76
CA ARG A 72 -1.02 4.10 -5.15
C ARG A 72 0.42 4.51 -5.16
N LEU A 73 1.30 3.62 -5.62
CA LEU A 73 2.74 3.89 -5.72
C LEU A 73 3.21 3.74 -7.16
N GLN A 74 4.23 4.53 -7.48
CA GLN A 74 4.92 4.53 -8.76
C GLN A 74 6.42 4.44 -8.49
N LEU A 75 7.06 3.37 -8.98
CA LEU A 75 8.51 3.25 -8.95
C LEU A 75 9.11 4.11 -10.06
N LEU A 76 10.13 4.89 -9.73
CA LEU A 76 10.79 5.82 -10.63
C LEU A 76 12.24 5.40 -10.82
N GLY A 77 12.48 4.61 -11.87
CA GLY A 77 13.78 3.98 -12.08
C GLY A 77 14.08 2.94 -11.00
N THR A 78 15.33 2.84 -10.58
CA THR A 78 15.78 1.79 -9.63
C THR A 78 15.82 2.22 -8.16
N SER A 79 15.73 3.54 -7.89
CA SER A 79 16.07 4.09 -6.57
C SER A 79 15.09 5.12 -6.01
N ARG A 80 13.97 5.37 -6.67
CA ARG A 80 12.98 6.37 -6.23
C ARG A 80 11.57 5.81 -6.29
N VAL A 81 10.71 6.34 -5.45
CA VAL A 81 9.28 6.05 -5.44
C VAL A 81 8.49 7.33 -5.17
N ARG A 82 7.32 7.42 -5.78
CA ARG A 82 6.26 8.33 -5.35
C ARG A 82 5.06 7.51 -4.93
N ALA A 83 4.36 7.96 -3.91
CA ALA A 83 3.10 7.34 -3.52
C ALA A 83 2.08 8.39 -3.07
N THR A 84 0.82 8.02 -3.22
CA THR A 84 -0.30 8.67 -2.55
C THR A 84 -0.97 7.62 -1.67
N LEU A 85 -1.04 7.89 -0.37
CA LEU A 85 -1.77 7.08 0.60
C LEU A 85 -3.07 7.81 0.88
N THR A 86 -4.19 7.09 0.92
CA THR A 86 -5.48 7.63 1.36
C THR A 86 -5.86 6.89 2.63
N ILE A 87 -5.82 7.59 3.76
CA ILE A 87 -6.04 7.05 5.10
C ILE A 87 -7.25 7.76 5.68
N ASP A 88 -8.31 7.02 6.01
CA ASP A 88 -9.59 7.58 6.49
C ASP A 88 -10.14 8.69 5.57
N GLY A 89 -9.95 8.55 4.25
CA GLY A 89 -10.38 9.54 3.24
C GLY A 89 -9.43 10.72 3.05
N THR A 90 -8.40 10.88 3.89
CA THR A 90 -7.39 11.95 3.75
C THR A 90 -6.23 11.48 2.87
N ALA A 91 -5.95 12.24 1.81
CA ALA A 91 -4.82 11.98 0.93
C ALA A 91 -3.51 12.53 1.53
N CYS A 92 -2.49 11.68 1.56
CA CYS A 92 -1.13 11.98 1.95
C CYS A 92 -0.18 11.64 0.80
N THR A 93 0.77 12.52 0.51
CA THR A 93 1.77 12.29 -0.53
C THR A 93 3.09 11.85 0.06
N PHE A 94 3.81 10.99 -0.64
CA PHE A 94 5.12 10.48 -0.23
C PHE A 94 6.10 10.50 -1.39
N ARG A 95 7.35 10.87 -1.07
CA ARG A 95 8.49 10.73 -1.99
C ARG A 95 9.63 10.07 -1.26
N GLY A 96 10.01 8.88 -1.73
CA GLY A 96 11.04 8.07 -1.11
C GLY A 96 12.24 7.84 -2.01
N ARG A 97 13.39 7.58 -1.38
CA ARG A 97 14.59 7.04 -2.05
C ARG A 97 14.90 5.67 -1.47
N LYS A 98 15.39 4.77 -2.34
CA LYS A 98 15.77 3.42 -1.98
C LYS A 98 17.19 3.42 -1.39
N SER A 99 17.32 2.97 -0.15
CA SER A 99 18.55 2.45 0.45
C SER A 99 18.40 0.92 0.54
N ASP A 100 18.41 0.39 1.76
CA ASP A 100 17.83 -0.89 2.17
C ASP A 100 16.29 -0.91 2.14
N ALA A 101 15.65 0.26 2.30
CA ALA A 101 14.21 0.49 2.26
C ALA A 101 13.90 1.73 1.41
N TYR A 102 12.63 1.95 1.05
CA TYR A 102 12.20 3.27 0.60
C TYR A 102 11.96 4.17 1.80
N VAL A 103 12.73 5.25 1.92
CA VAL A 103 12.64 6.19 3.05
C VAL A 103 12.36 7.61 2.55
N GLY A 104 11.48 8.32 3.23
CA GLY A 104 11.15 9.71 2.94
C GLY A 104 10.15 10.31 3.91
N MET A 105 9.59 11.45 3.53
CA MET A 105 8.54 12.13 4.30
C MET A 105 7.18 11.95 3.61
N MET A 106 6.18 11.64 4.42
CA MET A 106 4.77 11.64 4.06
C MET A 106 4.16 12.97 4.52
N SER A 107 3.47 13.66 3.61
CA SER A 107 2.84 14.96 3.85
C SER A 107 1.33 14.88 3.63
N CYS A 108 0.55 15.31 4.62
CA CYS A 108 -0.91 15.32 4.59
C CYS A 108 -1.40 16.75 4.81
N TYR A 109 -2.50 17.17 4.15
CA TYR A 109 -2.94 18.57 4.09
C TYR A 109 -3.13 19.28 5.44
N ASP A 110 -3.48 18.54 6.50
CA ASP A 110 -3.76 19.09 7.85
C ASP A 110 -2.87 18.51 8.96
N ARG A 111 -1.82 17.77 8.60
CA ARG A 111 -0.93 17.13 9.58
C ARG A 111 0.52 17.54 9.36
N ARG A 112 1.31 17.43 10.42
CA ARG A 112 2.77 17.53 10.30
C ARG A 112 3.28 16.41 9.41
N ASP A 113 4.29 16.72 8.60
CA ASP A 113 5.00 15.71 7.83
C ASP A 113 5.54 14.62 8.77
N ALA A 114 5.26 13.37 8.42
CA ALA A 114 5.67 12.19 9.18
C ALA A 114 6.66 11.37 8.36
N PRO A 115 7.74 10.84 8.94
CA PRO A 115 8.62 9.95 8.22
C PRO A 115 7.88 8.65 7.89
N LEU A 116 8.18 8.11 6.71
CA LEU A 116 7.68 6.83 6.24
C LEU A 116 8.85 6.03 5.67
N ARG A 117 8.95 4.79 6.12
CA ARG A 117 9.91 3.79 5.64
C ARG A 117 9.16 2.51 5.29
N PHE A 118 9.35 1.98 4.09
CA PHE A 118 8.75 0.71 3.71
C PHE A 118 9.64 -0.11 2.77
N TRP A 119 9.38 -1.41 2.77
CA TRP A 119 9.92 -2.40 1.86
C TRP A 119 8.78 -2.92 0.98
N ILE A 120 9.14 -3.26 -0.25
CA ILE A 120 8.30 -4.03 -1.15
C ILE A 120 9.05 -5.32 -1.47
N LYS A 121 8.37 -6.45 -1.35
CA LYS A 121 8.90 -7.77 -1.71
C LYS A 121 8.20 -8.28 -2.95
#